data_AF-B1IGR8-F1
#
_entry.id   AF-B1IGR8-F1
#
_cell.length_a   1.000
_cell.length_b   1.000
_cell.length_c   1.000
_cell.angle_alpha   90.00
_cell.angle_beta   90.00
_cell.angle_gamma   90.00
#
_symmetry.space_group_name_H-M   'P 1'
#
loop_
_entity.id
_entity.type
_entity.pdbx_description
1 polymer ?
#
loop_
_entity_poly.entity_id
_entity_poly.type
_entity_poly.pdbx_seq_one_letter_code
_entity_poly.pdbx_strand_id
1 'polypeptide(L)'
;METLLKHEGEKFFQKIGQAFTYEVKGNYIVPSTTNYNIPISDILKGLKRGVVTKTTELQDLRGPSYIYAFVNDDRFEFYLEDGEK
;
A
#
# COMPACT_ATOMS: atom_id res chain seq x y z
N MET A 1 -10.55 3.75 0.66
CA MET A 1 -11.00 2.51 -0.03
C MET A 1 -11.10 2.76 -1.53
N GLU A 2 -11.78 3.82 -1.97
CA GLU A 2 -12.02 4.11 -3.40
C GLU A 2 -10.74 4.23 -4.25
N THR A 3 -9.70 4.92 -3.79
CA THR A 3 -8.45 5.04 -4.54
C THR A 3 -7.71 3.69 -4.67
N LEU A 4 -7.82 2.76 -3.71
CA LEU A 4 -7.21 1.43 -3.85
C LEU A 4 -7.94 0.63 -4.93
N LEU A 5 -9.28 0.73 -4.98
CA LEU A 5 -10.08 0.12 -6.04
C LEU A 5 -9.82 0.79 -7.39
N LYS A 6 -9.65 2.11 -7.41
CA LYS A 6 -9.38 2.91 -8.62
C LYS A 6 -8.05 2.56 -9.28
N HIS A 7 -7.04 2.25 -8.47
CA HIS A 7 -5.70 1.91 -8.92
C HIS A 7 -5.43 0.40 -8.86
N GLU A 8 -6.48 -0.42 -8.75
CA GLU A 8 -6.38 -1.87 -8.84
C GLU A 8 -5.80 -2.28 -10.20
N GLY A 9 -4.91 -3.27 -10.19
CA GLY A 9 -4.26 -3.75 -11.42
C GLY A 9 -3.19 -2.82 -12.01
N GLU A 10 -2.97 -1.64 -11.41
CA GLU A 10 -1.86 -0.78 -11.81
C GLU A 10 -0.51 -1.28 -11.29
N LYS A 11 0.56 -0.90 -11.99
CA LYS A 11 1.93 -1.30 -11.65
C LYS A 11 2.51 -0.38 -10.59
N PHE A 12 2.88 -0.96 -9.46
CA PHE A 12 3.60 -0.34 -8.36
C PHE A 12 4.99 -0.90 -8.24
N PHE A 13 5.92 -0.11 -7.70
CA PHE A 13 7.31 -0.51 -7.56
C PHE A 13 7.68 -0.64 -6.09
N GLN A 14 8.13 -1.83 -5.70
CA GLN A 14 8.70 -2.03 -4.36
C GLN A 14 10.04 -1.30 -4.25
N LYS A 15 10.52 -1.13 -3.01
CA LYS A 15 11.85 -0.53 -2.73
C LYS A 15 13.00 -1.16 -3.53
N ILE A 16 12.92 -2.45 -3.83
CA ILE A 16 13.93 -3.20 -4.60
C ILE A 16 13.81 -3.00 -6.13
N GLY A 17 12.88 -2.17 -6.59
CA GLY A 17 12.60 -1.94 -8.02
C GLY A 17 11.72 -2.99 -8.68
N GLN A 18 11.18 -3.94 -7.91
CA GLN A 18 10.29 -4.97 -8.44
C GLN A 18 8.89 -4.38 -8.68
N ALA A 19 8.45 -4.44 -9.93
CA ALA A 19 7.08 -4.09 -10.30
C ALA A 19 6.10 -5.17 -9.83
N PHE A 20 4.98 -4.77 -9.26
CA PHE A 20 3.88 -5.65 -8.89
C PHE A 20 2.54 -4.95 -9.17
N THR A 21 1.52 -5.76 -9.35
CA THR A 21 0.11 -5.34 -9.39
C THR A 21 -0.60 -5.90 -8.16
N TYR A 22 -1.77 -5.39 -7.83
CA TYR A 22 -2.59 -5.93 -6.75
C TYR A 22 -4.06 -5.98 -7.12
N GLU A 23 -4.79 -6.83 -6.42
CA GLU A 23 -6.23 -6.98 -6.52
C GLU A 23 -6.86 -6.73 -5.15
N VAL A 24 -7.94 -5.94 -5.09
CA VAL A 24 -8.66 -5.63 -3.86
C VAL A 24 -9.74 -6.69 -3.64
N LYS A 25 -9.67 -7.38 -2.49
CA LYS A 25 -10.61 -8.42 -2.08
C LYS A 25 -11.24 -8.04 -0.75
N GLY A 26 -12.36 -7.33 -0.80
CA GLY A 26 -13.08 -6.87 0.40
C GLY A 26 -12.21 -5.92 1.23
N ASN A 27 -11.65 -6.42 2.34
CA ASN A 27 -10.85 -5.65 3.30
C ASN A 27 -9.35 -5.94 3.25
N TYR A 28 -8.87 -6.67 2.24
CA TYR A 28 -7.45 -6.92 2.01
C TYR A 28 -7.12 -6.77 0.53
N ILE A 29 -5.84 -6.56 0.23
CA ILE A 29 -5.32 -6.65 -1.13
C ILE A 29 -4.48 -7.91 -1.29
N VAL A 30 -4.43 -8.41 -2.51
CA VAL A 30 -3.62 -9.57 -2.91
C VAL A 30 -2.66 -9.10 -4.00
N PRO A 31 -1.35 -8.99 -3.71
CA PRO A 31 -0.36 -8.65 -4.73
C PRO A 31 -0.19 -9.81 -5.72
N SER A 32 0.04 -9.53 -7.00
CA SER A 32 0.26 -10.58 -8.00
C SER A 32 1.62 -11.26 -7.85
N THR A 33 2.59 -10.60 -7.20
CA THR A 33 3.91 -11.17 -6.90
C THR A 33 3.89 -12.13 -5.71
N THR A 34 2.82 -12.14 -4.90
CA THR A 34 2.77 -12.99 -3.71
C THR A 34 1.35 -13.35 -3.29
N ASN A 35 1.12 -14.59 -2.89
CA ASN A 35 -0.20 -15.05 -2.43
C ASN A 35 -0.53 -14.64 -0.97
N TYR A 36 0.10 -13.59 -0.45
CA TYR A 36 -0.20 -13.07 0.89
C TYR A 36 -1.24 -11.98 0.83
N ASN A 37 -2.27 -12.14 1.65
CA ASN A 37 -3.28 -11.12 1.88
C ASN A 37 -2.71 -10.01 2.78
N ILE A 38 -2.73 -8.79 2.28
CA ILE A 38 -2.33 -7.59 3.02
C ILE A 38 -3.60 -6.85 3.46
N PRO A 39 -3.87 -6.74 4.77
CA PRO A 39 -5.05 -6.03 5.26
C PRO A 39 -5.01 -4.57 4.82
N ILE A 40 -6.14 -4.03 4.37
CA ILE A 40 -6.25 -2.60 4.04
C ILE A 40 -5.96 -1.74 5.27
N SER A 41 -6.33 -2.20 6.47
CA SER A 41 -5.99 -1.53 7.72
C SER A 41 -4.49 -1.34 7.93
N ASP A 42 -3.64 -2.28 7.50
CA ASP A 42 -2.19 -2.14 7.56
C ASP A 42 -1.68 -1.10 6.56
N ILE A 43 -2.22 -1.10 5.34
CA ILE A 43 -1.90 -0.08 4.33
C ILE A 43 -2.26 1.31 4.87
N LEU A 44 -3.46 1.46 5.43
CA LEU A 44 -3.93 2.71 6.03
C LEU A 44 -3.03 3.16 7.19
N LYS A 45 -2.60 2.23 8.05
CA LYS A 45 -1.62 2.54 9.10
C LYS A 45 -0.30 3.02 8.51
N GLY A 46 0.16 2.41 7.42
CA GLY A 46 1.35 2.85 6.70
C GLY A 46 1.18 4.25 6.12
N LEU A 47 0.06 4.51 5.42
CA LEU A 47 -0.25 5.82 4.85
C LEU A 47 -0.28 6.90 5.92
N LYS A 48 -0.90 6.62 7.08
CA LYS A 48 -0.90 7.53 8.25
C LYS A 48 0.49 7.85 8.80
N ARG A 49 1.51 7.02 8.56
CA ARG A 49 2.89 7.32 8.96
C ARG A 49 3.55 8.36 8.02
N GLY A 50 2.96 8.63 6.86
CA GLY A 50 3.53 9.49 5.84
C GLY A 50 4.71 8.83 5.12
N VAL A 51 5.33 9.56 4.18
CA VAL A 51 6.46 9.07 3.36
C VAL A 51 7.54 8.45 4.23
N VAL A 52 7.72 7.12 4.11
CA VAL A 52 8.73 6.38 4.87
C VAL A 52 9.99 6.17 4.03
N THR A 53 11.16 6.31 4.64
CA THR A 53 12.43 6.08 3.93
C THR A 53 12.87 4.63 3.98
N LYS A 54 12.45 3.87 5.01
CA LYS A 54 12.87 2.48 5.24
C LYS A 54 11.67 1.55 5.43
N THR A 55 11.76 0.36 4.85
CA THR A 55 10.78 -0.72 5.09
C THR A 55 10.81 -1.23 6.52
N THR A 56 11.91 -1.03 7.25
CA THR A 56 12.04 -1.31 8.70
C THR A 56 10.99 -0.57 9.52
N GLU A 57 10.62 0.65 9.11
CA GLU A 57 9.58 1.43 9.78
C GLU A 57 8.18 0.85 9.59
N LEU A 58 8.01 -0.08 8.66
CA LEU A 58 6.76 -0.77 8.38
C LEU A 58 6.82 -2.26 8.74
N GLN A 59 7.89 -2.74 9.40
CA GLN A 59 8.05 -4.17 9.73
C GLN A 59 6.98 -4.72 10.68
N ASP A 60 6.36 -3.83 11.47
CA ASP A 60 5.19 -4.12 12.30
C ASP A 60 3.94 -4.46 11.47
N LEU A 61 3.91 -4.07 10.20
CA LEU A 61 2.79 -4.23 9.29
C LEU A 61 2.97 -5.43 8.35
N ARG A 62 1.85 -5.98 7.89
CA ARG A 62 1.83 -7.07 6.90
C ARG A 62 2.26 -6.56 5.52
N GLY A 63 3.36 -7.08 5.00
CA GLY A 63 3.84 -6.74 3.64
C GLY A 63 4.52 -5.36 3.57
N PRO A 64 5.56 -5.10 4.38
CA PRO A 64 6.21 -3.79 4.48
C PRO A 64 6.73 -3.26 3.14
N SER A 65 7.24 -4.15 2.27
CA SER A 65 7.73 -3.77 0.93
C SER A 65 6.63 -3.26 0.00
N TYR A 66 5.41 -3.76 0.15
CA TYR A 66 4.25 -3.35 -0.63
C TYR A 66 3.67 -2.05 -0.07
N ILE A 67 3.51 -1.98 1.26
CA ILE A 67 3.07 -0.75 1.94
C ILE A 67 4.02 0.40 1.63
N TYR A 68 5.34 0.17 1.63
CA TYR A 68 6.33 1.17 1.23
C TYR A 68 6.05 1.75 -0.15
N ALA A 69 5.66 0.91 -1.12
CA ALA A 69 5.33 1.35 -2.46
C ALA A 69 4.14 2.31 -2.44
N PHE A 70 3.06 1.96 -1.75
CA PHE A 70 1.88 2.84 -1.64
C PHE A 70 2.20 4.15 -0.91
N VAL A 71 2.94 4.08 0.21
CA VAL A 71 3.24 5.24 1.05
C VAL A 71 4.18 6.24 0.39
N ASN A 72 5.01 5.79 -0.55
CA ASN A 72 5.93 6.64 -1.32
C ASN A 72 5.39 7.00 -2.71
N ASP A 73 4.17 6.58 -3.05
CA ASP A 73 3.58 6.83 -4.36
C ASP A 73 2.64 8.03 -4.28
N ASP A 74 2.88 9.02 -5.13
CA ASP A 74 2.10 10.27 -5.25
C ASP A 74 0.60 10.03 -5.36
N ARG A 75 0.17 8.90 -5.96
CA ARG A 75 -1.26 8.56 -6.14
C ARG A 75 -1.99 8.36 -4.81
N PHE A 76 -1.24 8.05 -3.75
CA PHE A 76 -1.78 7.81 -2.41
C PHE A 76 -1.47 8.94 -1.43
N GLU A 77 -0.77 10.00 -1.85
CA GLU A 77 -0.48 11.17 -1.02
C GLU A 77 -1.79 11.82 -0.51
N PHE A 78 -2.80 11.90 -1.38
CA PHE A 78 -4.10 12.54 -1.09
C PHE A 78 -4.98 11.79 -0.07
N TYR A 79 -4.65 10.54 0.28
CA TYR A 79 -5.43 9.77 1.28
C TYR A 79 -5.30 10.31 2.70
N LEU A 80 -4.24 11.07 2.98
CA LEU A 80 -4.01 11.66 4.29
C LEU A 80 -5.00 12.80 4.58
N GLU A 81 -5.50 13.47 3.55
CA GLU A 81 -6.41 14.62 3.69
C GLU A 81 -7.88 14.22 3.87
N ASP A 82 -8.28 13.07 3.32
CA ASP A 82 -9.68 12.61 3.34
C ASP A 82 -10.02 11.74 4.57
N GLY A 83 -9.03 11.43 5.42
CA GLY A 83 -9.18 10.58 6.60
C GLY A 83 -9.81 11.26 7.84
N GLU A 84 -10.13 12.54 7.76
CA GLU A 84 -10.89 13.30 8.77
C GLU A 84 -12.15 13.94 8.16
N LYS A 85 -13.21 13.14 7.99
CA LYS A 85 -14.59 13.61 8.18
C LYS A 85 -15.44 12.51 8.80
#